data_AF-A0A672IWB0-F1
#
_entry.id   AF-A0A672IWB0-F1
#
_cell.length_a   1.000
_cell.length_b   1.000
_cell.length_c   1.000
_cell.angle_alpha   90.00
_cell.angle_beta   90.00
_cell.angle_gamma   90.00
#
_symmetry.space_group_name_H-M   'P 1'
#
loop_
_entity.id
_entity.type
_entity.pdbx_description
1 polymer ?
#
loop_
_entity_poly.entity_id
_entity_poly.type
_entity_poly.pdbx_seq_one_letter_code
_entity_poly.pdbx_strand_id
1 'polypeptide(L)'
;MPKRRDILAIVLIVLPWTLLITVWHQSAIAPLLAIRKDDGVEGKREAGGQAQDSKEYCASDKDIVEVVRTEYVYTRPPPWSDVLPTIHIITPTYSRPVQKAELTRLANTFLHVPNLHWILVEDSQRRTPLVTRLLRETGLNYTHLNVETPRNYKLRGDTRDPRIPRGTMQRNLALRWLRETFNANSSQAGIVYFADDDNTYSLELFEEMRSTRKVSVWPVAFVGGLRYESPKVNAAGKVYGWKTVFDPHRPFAIDMAGFAINLRLILFKPQAYFKLRGVKGGYQESSLLRELVTLNDLEPKAANCTKILVWHTRTEKPVLVNEGKKGFTDPNVEI
;
A
#
# COMPACT_ATOMS: atom_id res chain seq x y z
N MET A 1 24.62 5.13 55.74
CA MET A 1 23.67 6.26 55.83
C MET A 1 23.55 6.90 54.45
N PRO A 2 22.40 6.82 53.76
CA PRO A 2 22.22 7.50 52.47
C PRO A 2 22.31 9.01 52.68
N LYS A 3 23.00 9.72 51.78
CA LYS A 3 23.17 11.18 51.90
C LYS A 3 21.80 11.84 51.72
N ARG A 4 21.55 12.94 52.45
CA ARG A 4 20.28 13.69 52.49
C ARG A 4 19.68 14.03 51.11
N ARG A 5 20.49 14.04 50.05
CA ARG A 5 20.09 14.28 48.64
C ARG A 5 19.42 13.06 47.99
N ASP A 6 19.78 11.84 48.39
CA ASP A 6 19.22 10.60 47.83
C ASP A 6 17.78 10.34 48.34
N ILE A 7 17.51 10.72 49.59
CA ILE A 7 16.17 10.60 50.18
C ILE A 7 15.18 11.54 49.47
N LEU A 8 15.62 12.75 49.11
CA LEU A 8 14.77 13.72 48.40
C LEU A 8 14.39 13.23 47.00
N ALA A 9 15.34 12.61 46.28
CA ALA A 9 15.09 12.07 44.94
C ALA A 9 14.13 10.88 44.98
N ILE A 10 14.25 10.00 45.97
CA ILE A 10 13.33 8.86 46.14
C ILE A 10 11.90 9.36 46.45
N VAL A 11 11.75 10.37 47.32
CA VAL A 11 10.43 10.88 47.71
C VAL A 11 9.76 11.71 46.61
N LEU A 12 10.52 12.51 45.86
CA LEU A 12 9.93 13.42 44.86
C LEU A 12 9.78 12.81 43.47
N ILE A 13 10.50 11.73 43.15
CA ILE A 13 10.47 11.13 41.81
C ILE A 13 9.88 9.72 41.83
N VAL A 14 10.33 8.86 42.75
CA VAL A 14 9.94 7.43 42.73
C VAL A 14 8.56 7.21 43.34
N LEU A 15 8.24 7.89 44.43
CA LEU A 15 6.95 7.77 45.12
C LEU A 15 5.75 8.22 44.26
N PRO A 16 5.79 9.35 43.52
CA PRO A 16 4.69 9.74 42.64
C PRO A 16 4.47 8.77 41.49
N TRP A 17 5.56 8.26 40.88
CA TRP A 17 5.47 7.32 39.77
C TRP A 17 4.94 5.94 40.19
N THR A 18 5.32 5.45 41.37
CA THR A 18 4.78 4.18 41.90
C THR A 18 3.30 4.30 42.24
N LEU A 19 2.86 5.41 42.85
CA LEU A 19 1.44 5.70 43.06
C LEU A 19 0.66 5.77 41.75
N LEU A 20 1.17 6.45 40.74
CA LEU A 20 0.52 6.58 39.44
C LEU A 20 0.33 5.23 38.75
N ILE A 21 1.35 4.36 38.81
CA ILE A 21 1.29 2.99 38.26
C ILE A 21 0.25 2.17 39.02
N THR A 22 0.19 2.24 40.35
CA THR A 22 -0.81 1.49 41.13
C THR A 22 -2.25 1.92 40.85
N VAL A 23 -2.50 3.23 40.71
CA VAL A 23 -3.83 3.77 40.35
C VAL A 23 -4.21 3.34 38.93
N TRP A 24 -3.28 3.37 37.98
CA TRP A 24 -3.54 2.95 36.60
C TRP A 24 -3.87 1.45 36.52
N HIS A 25 -3.17 0.62 37.29
CA HIS A 25 -3.42 -0.82 37.36
C HIS A 25 -4.78 -1.17 38.01
N GLN A 26 -5.18 -0.44 39.06
CA GLN A 26 -6.51 -0.62 39.67
C GLN A 26 -7.65 -0.17 38.74
N SER A 27 -7.45 0.93 38.00
CA SER A 27 -8.44 1.48 37.07
C SER A 27 -8.67 0.57 35.85
N ALA A 28 -7.62 -0.10 35.37
CA ALA A 28 -7.71 -0.97 34.19
C ALA A 28 -8.28 -2.37 34.49
N ILE A 29 -8.16 -2.87 35.73
CA ILE A 29 -8.59 -4.23 36.09
C ILE A 29 -10.04 -4.27 36.62
N ALA A 30 -10.52 -3.22 37.26
CA ALA A 30 -11.88 -3.18 37.83
C ALA A 30 -13.01 -3.48 36.82
N PRO A 31 -12.98 -3.01 35.56
CA PRO A 31 -14.02 -3.32 34.58
C PRO A 31 -14.01 -4.79 34.10
N LEU A 32 -12.85 -5.47 34.16
CA LEU A 32 -12.69 -6.85 33.66
C LEU A 32 -13.17 -7.91 34.65
N LEU A 33 -13.25 -7.59 35.95
CA LEU A 33 -13.75 -8.49 36.99
C LEU A 33 -15.26 -8.39 37.18
N ALA A 34 -15.89 -7.27 36.79
CA ALA A 34 -17.34 -7.11 36.86
C ALA A 34 -18.09 -7.92 35.78
N ILE A 35 -17.46 -8.16 34.62
CA ILE A 35 -18.06 -8.85 33.48
C ILE A 35 -18.12 -10.39 33.68
N ARG A 36 -17.38 -10.94 34.64
CA ARG A 36 -17.22 -12.40 34.79
C ARG A 36 -18.04 -13.04 35.91
N LYS A 37 -18.98 -12.30 36.52
CA LYS A 37 -19.69 -12.74 37.74
C LYS A 37 -21.22 -12.83 37.58
N ASP A 38 -21.71 -13.11 36.38
CA ASP A 38 -23.12 -13.45 36.20
C ASP A 38 -23.23 -14.55 35.13
N ASP A 39 -23.12 -15.79 35.60
CA ASP A 39 -23.64 -16.99 34.92
C ASP A 39 -23.43 -18.19 35.86
N GLY A 40 -24.47 -18.57 36.61
CA GLY A 40 -24.48 -19.84 37.34
C GLY A 40 -25.54 -19.98 38.42
N VAL A 41 -26.70 -20.55 38.07
CA VAL A 41 -27.58 -21.37 38.93
C VAL A 41 -28.30 -22.37 38.00
N GLU A 42 -27.86 -23.61 37.85
CA GLU A 42 -28.21 -24.84 38.59
C GLU A 42 -29.71 -25.23 38.66
N GLY A 43 -30.03 -26.44 38.17
CA GLY A 43 -31.29 -27.15 38.42
C GLY A 43 -31.34 -28.51 37.70
N LYS A 44 -31.37 -29.61 38.46
CA LYS A 44 -31.18 -31.00 38.04
C LYS A 44 -32.45 -31.82 38.37
N ARG A 45 -32.76 -32.86 37.56
CA ARG A 45 -33.47 -34.14 37.85
C ARG A 45 -34.88 -34.41 37.26
N GLU A 46 -34.89 -35.50 36.46
CA GLU A 46 -35.71 -36.75 36.51
C GLU A 46 -37.21 -36.85 36.13
N ALA A 47 -37.43 -37.86 35.26
CA ALA A 47 -38.50 -38.87 35.21
C ALA A 47 -39.92 -38.58 34.64
N GLY A 48 -40.21 -39.21 33.49
CA GLY A 48 -41.34 -40.15 33.29
C GLY A 48 -42.78 -39.64 33.18
N GLY A 49 -43.51 -40.09 32.14
CA GLY A 49 -44.96 -40.31 32.22
C GLY A 49 -45.83 -39.59 31.17
N GLN A 50 -46.85 -40.29 30.69
CA GLN A 50 -47.77 -39.99 29.58
C GLN A 50 -48.77 -38.85 29.83
N ALA A 51 -49.28 -38.33 28.69
CA ALA A 51 -50.68 -37.98 28.39
C ALA A 51 -51.18 -36.52 28.55
N GLN A 52 -52.00 -36.18 27.54
CA GLN A 52 -53.10 -35.21 27.47
C GLN A 52 -52.80 -33.75 27.10
N ASP A 53 -53.00 -33.50 25.80
CA ASP A 53 -53.82 -32.45 25.19
C ASP A 53 -54.52 -31.46 26.16
N SER A 54 -54.02 -30.23 26.17
CA SER A 54 -54.84 -29.05 26.41
C SER A 54 -54.26 -27.88 25.62
N LYS A 55 -54.93 -27.54 24.51
CA LYS A 55 -54.77 -26.27 23.80
C LYS A 55 -55.00 -25.12 24.77
N GLU A 56 -53.95 -24.36 25.05
CA GLU A 56 -54.06 -23.02 25.59
C GLU A 56 -53.58 -22.04 24.53
N TYR A 57 -54.53 -21.30 23.96
CA TYR A 57 -54.29 -20.19 23.05
C TYR A 57 -53.83 -19.00 23.89
N CYS A 58 -52.54 -18.68 23.84
CA CYS A 58 -52.04 -17.34 24.15
C CYS A 58 -51.64 -16.67 22.83
N ALA A 59 -52.49 -15.74 22.39
CA ALA A 59 -52.17 -14.81 21.32
C ALA A 59 -51.15 -13.77 21.81
N SER A 60 -50.32 -13.33 20.87
CA SER A 60 -49.34 -12.23 20.92
C SER A 60 -47.93 -12.56 21.42
N ASP A 61 -47.06 -12.93 20.48
CA ASP A 61 -45.73 -12.33 20.33
C ASP A 61 -45.50 -12.17 18.81
N LYS A 62 -45.79 -10.96 18.30
CA LYS A 62 -44.78 -9.97 17.88
C LYS A 62 -43.81 -10.53 16.84
N ASP A 63 -44.05 -10.13 15.59
CA ASP A 63 -43.08 -9.98 14.51
C ASP A 63 -41.85 -10.89 14.63
N ILE A 64 -41.97 -12.11 14.13
CA ILE A 64 -40.78 -12.88 13.75
C ILE A 64 -40.15 -12.12 12.58
N VAL A 65 -39.28 -11.17 12.90
CA VAL A 65 -38.37 -10.56 11.94
C VAL A 65 -37.51 -11.71 11.45
N GLU A 66 -37.74 -12.15 10.23
CA GLU A 66 -36.87 -13.09 9.55
C GLU A 66 -35.50 -12.43 9.46
N VAL A 67 -34.60 -12.79 10.39
CA VAL A 67 -33.21 -12.34 10.36
C VAL A 67 -32.58 -13.08 9.18
N VAL A 68 -32.68 -12.49 7.99
CA VAL A 68 -31.88 -12.87 6.84
C VAL A 68 -30.44 -12.59 7.22
N ARG A 69 -29.79 -13.59 7.78
CA ARG A 69 -28.37 -13.57 8.10
C ARG A 69 -27.66 -13.66 6.75
N THR A 70 -27.44 -12.51 6.11
CA THR A 70 -26.54 -12.42 4.97
C THR A 70 -25.15 -12.80 5.46
N GLU A 71 -24.78 -14.06 5.28
CA GLU A 71 -23.40 -14.49 5.38
C GLU A 71 -22.64 -13.79 4.24
N TYR A 72 -22.05 -12.62 4.55
CA TYR A 72 -21.06 -12.02 3.68
C TYR A 72 -19.82 -12.91 3.72
N VAL A 73 -19.78 -13.89 2.83
CA VAL A 73 -18.56 -14.68 2.58
C VAL A 73 -17.57 -13.74 1.90
N TYR A 74 -16.65 -13.20 2.70
CA TYR A 74 -15.59 -12.35 2.20
C TYR A 74 -14.62 -13.18 1.36
N THR A 75 -14.73 -13.09 0.03
CA THR A 75 -13.83 -13.74 -0.92
C THR A 75 -12.70 -12.79 -1.32
N ARG A 76 -11.46 -13.30 -1.30
CA ARG A 76 -10.25 -12.58 -1.72
C ARG A 76 -9.55 -13.37 -2.84
N PRO A 77 -9.16 -12.72 -3.95
CA PRO A 77 -9.46 -11.33 -4.30
C PRO A 77 -10.97 -11.09 -4.55
N PRO A 78 -11.47 -9.84 -4.44
CA PRO A 78 -12.85 -9.49 -4.76
C PRO A 78 -13.22 -9.92 -6.19
N PRO A 79 -14.49 -10.23 -6.45
CA PRO A 79 -14.95 -10.58 -7.80
C PRO A 79 -14.71 -9.43 -8.77
N TRP A 80 -14.40 -9.77 -10.02
CA TRP A 80 -14.25 -8.80 -11.10
C TRP A 80 -15.59 -8.17 -11.46
N SER A 81 -15.59 -6.87 -11.72
CA SER A 81 -16.76 -6.11 -12.13
C SER A 81 -16.58 -5.58 -13.55
N ASP A 82 -17.52 -5.84 -14.44
CA ASP A 82 -17.44 -5.37 -15.83
C ASP A 82 -17.60 -3.84 -15.97
N VAL A 83 -18.08 -3.17 -14.92
CA VAL A 83 -18.30 -1.71 -14.91
C VAL A 83 -17.15 -0.93 -14.27
N LEU A 84 -16.29 -1.57 -13.48
CA LEU A 84 -15.19 -0.88 -12.80
C LEU A 84 -13.92 -0.82 -13.67
N PRO A 85 -13.30 0.36 -13.83
CA PRO A 85 -12.01 0.48 -14.50
C PRO A 85 -10.96 -0.43 -13.85
N THR A 86 -10.15 -1.09 -14.69
CA THR A 86 -9.02 -1.90 -14.22
C THR A 86 -7.87 -1.01 -13.77
N ILE A 87 -7.28 -1.28 -12.61
CA ILE A 87 -6.07 -0.57 -12.16
C ILE A 87 -4.85 -1.46 -12.47
N HIS A 88 -4.07 -1.05 -13.45
CA HIS A 88 -2.79 -1.65 -13.84
C HIS A 88 -1.69 -1.10 -12.96
N ILE A 89 -1.30 -1.88 -11.94
CA ILE A 89 -0.24 -1.52 -11.01
C ILE A 89 1.09 -2.01 -11.58
N ILE A 90 2.01 -1.10 -11.87
CA ILE A 90 3.35 -1.41 -12.34
C ILE A 90 4.31 -1.38 -11.15
N THR A 91 4.84 -2.54 -10.79
CA THR A 91 5.78 -2.70 -9.68
C THR A 91 7.14 -3.21 -10.16
N PRO A 92 8.15 -2.33 -10.28
CA PRO A 92 9.52 -2.78 -10.47
C PRO A 92 10.04 -3.41 -9.17
N THR A 93 10.72 -4.55 -9.28
CA THR A 93 11.35 -5.20 -8.12
C THR A 93 12.72 -5.75 -8.48
N TYR A 94 13.53 -6.08 -7.47
CA TYR A 94 14.82 -6.72 -7.65
C TYR A 94 15.17 -7.60 -6.45
N SER A 95 16.01 -8.61 -6.68
CA SER A 95 16.43 -9.55 -5.65
C SER A 95 17.29 -8.88 -4.58
N ARG A 96 16.80 -8.93 -3.33
CA ARG A 96 17.49 -8.49 -2.12
C ARG A 96 16.88 -9.22 -0.90
N PRO A 97 17.52 -9.20 0.28
CA PRO A 97 17.04 -9.94 1.45
C PRO A 97 15.59 -9.67 1.85
N VAL A 98 15.10 -8.43 1.68
CA VAL A 98 13.73 -8.06 2.05
C VAL A 98 12.70 -8.25 0.94
N GLN A 99 13.09 -8.68 -0.27
CA GLN A 99 12.20 -8.68 -1.44
C GLN A 99 10.91 -9.46 -1.20
N LYS A 100 10.99 -10.67 -0.65
CA LYS A 100 9.80 -11.50 -0.41
C LYS A 100 8.86 -10.87 0.60
N ALA A 101 9.40 -10.33 1.70
CA ALA A 101 8.62 -9.62 2.71
C ALA A 101 7.89 -8.38 2.14
N GLU A 102 8.59 -7.61 1.30
CA GLU A 102 8.06 -6.43 0.61
C GLU A 102 6.89 -6.77 -0.31
N LEU A 103 7.10 -7.75 -1.20
CA LEU A 103 6.04 -8.22 -2.09
C LEU A 103 4.88 -8.86 -1.33
N THR A 104 5.14 -9.53 -0.21
CA THR A 104 4.10 -10.14 0.64
C THR A 104 3.18 -9.08 1.25
N ARG A 105 3.75 -8.04 1.89
CA ARG A 105 2.94 -6.97 2.49
C ARG A 105 2.19 -6.17 1.43
N LEU A 106 2.79 -5.98 0.27
CA LEU A 106 2.15 -5.30 -0.85
C LEU A 106 0.98 -6.11 -1.43
N ALA A 107 1.18 -7.41 -1.63
CA ALA A 107 0.13 -8.34 -2.07
C ALA A 107 -1.05 -8.36 -1.09
N ASN A 108 -0.77 -8.37 0.22
CA ASN A 108 -1.82 -8.31 1.25
C ASN A 108 -2.70 -7.07 1.08
N THR A 109 -2.14 -5.91 0.73
CA THR A 109 -2.92 -4.70 0.42
C THR A 109 -3.70 -4.85 -0.87
N PHE A 110 -3.07 -5.34 -1.95
CA PHE A 110 -3.71 -5.46 -3.26
C PHE A 110 -4.88 -6.46 -3.29
N LEU A 111 -4.85 -7.48 -2.41
CA LEU A 111 -5.95 -8.44 -2.24
C LEU A 111 -7.28 -7.81 -1.80
N HIS A 112 -7.28 -6.55 -1.38
CA HIS A 112 -8.49 -5.81 -1.03
C HIS A 112 -9.03 -4.94 -2.18
N VAL A 113 -8.30 -4.81 -3.29
CA VAL A 113 -8.63 -3.86 -4.36
C VAL A 113 -9.32 -4.60 -5.51
N PRO A 114 -10.59 -4.30 -5.83
CA PRO A 114 -11.29 -4.91 -6.95
C PRO A 114 -10.71 -4.43 -8.28
N ASN A 115 -10.79 -5.29 -9.30
CA ASN A 115 -10.30 -5.03 -10.66
C ASN A 115 -8.84 -4.53 -10.71
N LEU A 116 -7.98 -5.09 -9.87
CA LEU A 116 -6.55 -4.80 -9.86
C LEU A 116 -5.82 -5.81 -10.75
N HIS A 117 -4.98 -5.33 -11.65
CA HIS A 117 -4.05 -6.14 -12.44
C HIS A 117 -2.61 -5.77 -12.08
N TRP A 118 -1.87 -6.70 -11.48
CA TRP A 118 -0.53 -6.45 -10.97
C TRP A 118 0.55 -6.81 -12.00
N ILE A 119 1.18 -5.80 -12.60
CA ILE A 119 2.30 -5.96 -13.54
C ILE A 119 3.61 -5.85 -12.76
N LEU A 120 4.15 -7.01 -12.37
CA LEU A 120 5.40 -7.09 -11.63
C LEU A 120 6.56 -7.32 -12.61
N VAL A 121 7.55 -6.43 -12.57
CA VAL A 121 8.69 -6.45 -13.49
C VAL A 121 10.00 -6.59 -12.72
N GLU A 122 10.65 -7.75 -12.82
CA GLU A 122 11.92 -8.00 -12.14
C GLU A 122 13.12 -7.37 -12.88
N ASP A 123 14.02 -6.73 -12.13
CA ASP A 123 15.37 -6.38 -12.57
C ASP A 123 16.28 -7.61 -12.56
N SER A 124 16.01 -8.51 -13.50
CA SER A 124 16.69 -9.80 -13.64
C SER A 124 16.73 -10.28 -15.10
N GLN A 125 17.70 -11.13 -15.42
CA GLN A 125 17.80 -11.75 -16.76
C GLN A 125 16.65 -12.72 -17.05
N ARG A 126 16.09 -13.32 -16.01
CA ARG A 126 15.00 -14.30 -16.08
C ARG A 126 14.09 -14.12 -14.87
N ARG A 127 12.81 -14.45 -15.06
CA ARG A 127 11.84 -14.57 -13.96
C ARG A 127 12.37 -15.51 -12.88
N THR A 128 12.37 -15.07 -11.63
CA THR A 128 12.91 -15.85 -10.51
C THR A 128 11.87 -16.84 -9.97
N PRO A 129 12.28 -18.03 -9.48
CA PRO A 129 11.36 -18.98 -8.88
C PRO A 129 10.60 -18.42 -7.68
N LEU A 130 11.25 -17.61 -6.85
CA LEU A 130 10.67 -16.94 -5.69
C LEU A 130 9.46 -16.09 -6.09
N VAL A 131 9.65 -15.14 -7.02
CA VAL A 131 8.58 -14.23 -7.45
C VAL A 131 7.49 -14.99 -8.22
N THR A 132 7.87 -15.95 -9.07
CA THR A 132 6.92 -16.79 -9.82
C THR A 132 5.98 -17.53 -8.87
N ARG A 133 6.54 -18.12 -7.80
CA ARG A 133 5.78 -18.86 -6.79
C ARG A 133 4.89 -17.93 -5.98
N LEU A 134 5.45 -16.82 -5.47
CA LEU A 134 4.72 -15.81 -4.70
C LEU A 134 3.48 -15.33 -5.46
N LEU A 135 3.65 -14.86 -6.71
CA LEU A 135 2.55 -14.35 -7.52
C LEU A 135 1.44 -15.38 -7.72
N ARG A 136 1.81 -16.62 -8.05
CA ARG A 136 0.86 -17.73 -8.22
C ARG A 136 0.07 -18.02 -6.95
N GLU A 137 0.72 -17.95 -5.78
CA GLU A 137 0.09 -18.24 -4.49
C GLU A 137 -0.83 -17.11 -4.00
N THR A 138 -0.63 -15.86 -4.46
CA THR A 138 -1.52 -14.75 -4.06
C THR A 138 -2.95 -14.89 -4.57
N GLY A 139 -3.17 -15.52 -5.73
CA GLY A 139 -4.47 -15.52 -6.41
C GLY A 139 -4.86 -14.18 -7.07
N LEU A 140 -4.01 -13.15 -7.01
CA LEU A 140 -4.22 -11.88 -7.72
C LEU A 140 -4.15 -12.10 -9.23
N ASN A 141 -4.81 -11.24 -10.01
CA ASN A 141 -4.54 -11.15 -11.44
C ASN A 141 -3.20 -10.43 -11.65
N TYR A 142 -2.25 -11.08 -12.33
CA TYR A 142 -0.91 -10.53 -12.50
C TYR A 142 -0.34 -10.80 -13.90
N THR A 143 0.62 -9.96 -14.27
CA THR A 143 1.57 -10.22 -15.36
C THR A 143 2.98 -10.18 -14.77
N HIS A 144 3.74 -11.26 -15.00
CA HIS A 144 5.12 -11.38 -14.51
C HIS A 144 6.10 -11.19 -15.66
N LEU A 145 6.81 -10.05 -15.66
CA LEU A 145 7.82 -9.68 -16.65
C LEU A 145 9.21 -9.59 -16.01
N ASN A 146 10.25 -9.50 -16.83
CA ASN A 146 11.61 -9.23 -16.36
C ASN A 146 12.43 -8.47 -17.42
N VAL A 147 13.34 -7.61 -16.96
CA VAL A 147 14.39 -7.01 -17.78
C VAL A 147 15.57 -6.63 -16.89
N GLU A 148 16.75 -7.15 -17.20
CA GLU A 148 17.96 -6.78 -16.48
C GLU A 148 18.37 -5.34 -16.85
N THR A 149 18.59 -4.52 -15.83
CA THR A 149 19.30 -3.25 -15.99
C THR A 149 20.80 -3.53 -16.12
N PRO A 150 21.44 -3.12 -17.23
CA PRO A 150 22.87 -3.31 -17.45
C PRO A 150 23.74 -2.88 -16.27
N ARG A 151 24.78 -3.66 -15.96
CA ARG A 151 25.64 -3.43 -14.78
C ARG A 151 26.28 -2.05 -14.76
N ASN A 152 26.70 -1.54 -15.92
CA ASN A 152 27.25 -0.19 -16.07
C ASN A 152 26.26 0.91 -15.65
N TYR A 153 24.96 0.67 -15.69
CA TYR A 153 23.93 1.61 -15.23
C TYR A 153 23.66 1.53 -13.73
N LYS A 154 24.07 0.42 -13.08
CA LYS A 154 23.99 0.23 -11.63
C LYS A 154 25.24 0.73 -10.90
N LEU A 155 26.38 0.75 -11.60
CA LEU A 155 27.66 1.15 -11.04
C LEU A 155 27.68 2.65 -10.71
N ARG A 156 28.23 2.95 -9.53
CA ARG A 156 28.42 4.32 -9.03
C ARG A 156 29.76 4.81 -9.57
N GLY A 157 29.78 5.28 -10.81
CA GLY A 157 31.00 5.67 -11.51
C GLY A 157 30.91 7.10 -12.04
N ASP A 158 31.52 8.01 -11.30
CA ASP A 158 31.82 9.39 -11.68
C ASP A 158 30.67 10.42 -11.59
N THR A 159 31.03 11.61 -11.09
CA THR A 159 30.16 12.77 -10.87
C THR A 159 29.59 13.38 -12.16
N ARG A 160 30.07 12.93 -13.33
CA ARG A 160 29.76 13.48 -14.66
C ARG A 160 28.60 12.80 -15.38
N ASP A 161 28.21 11.57 -15.00
CA ASP A 161 27.06 10.88 -15.60
C ASP A 161 25.89 10.84 -14.59
N PRO A 162 24.78 11.59 -14.83
CA PRO A 162 23.65 11.58 -13.92
C PRO A 162 23.09 10.16 -13.77
N ARG A 163 23.04 9.70 -12.51
CA ARG A 163 22.55 8.38 -12.10
C ARG A 163 21.25 8.01 -12.81
N ILE A 164 21.22 6.84 -13.44
CA ILE A 164 19.98 6.24 -13.94
C ILE A 164 19.13 5.82 -12.71
N PRO A 165 17.90 6.33 -12.56
CA PRO A 165 17.04 5.93 -11.45
C PRO A 165 16.73 4.43 -11.52
N ARG A 166 16.61 3.79 -10.34
CA ARG A 166 16.25 2.36 -10.26
C ARG A 166 14.83 2.17 -10.81
N GLY A 167 14.58 1.02 -11.41
CA GLY A 167 13.25 0.69 -11.95
C GLY A 167 12.94 1.32 -13.31
N THR A 168 13.79 2.20 -13.86
CA THR A 168 13.48 2.92 -15.11
C THR A 168 13.18 1.98 -16.29
N MET A 169 14.05 0.99 -16.51
CA MET A 169 13.90 0.04 -17.62
C MET A 169 12.68 -0.87 -17.41
N GLN A 170 12.41 -1.23 -16.15
CA GLN A 170 11.28 -2.07 -15.77
C GLN A 170 9.94 -1.35 -15.98
N ARG A 171 9.83 -0.09 -15.55
CA ARG A 171 8.66 0.76 -15.81
C ARG A 171 8.44 0.96 -17.32
N ASN A 172 9.51 1.19 -18.07
CA ASN A 172 9.44 1.32 -19.53
C ASN A 172 9.05 0.01 -20.22
N LEU A 173 9.50 -1.15 -19.74
CA LEU A 173 9.05 -2.45 -20.25
C LEU A 173 7.55 -2.64 -20.01
N ALA A 174 7.05 -2.29 -18.82
CA ALA A 174 5.62 -2.37 -18.54
C ALA A 174 4.80 -1.42 -19.43
N LEU A 175 5.27 -0.19 -19.66
CA LEU A 175 4.63 0.74 -20.61
C LEU A 175 4.57 0.17 -22.03
N ARG A 176 5.66 -0.48 -22.48
CA ARG A 176 5.69 -1.16 -23.77
C ARG A 176 4.71 -2.32 -23.81
N TRP A 177 4.72 -3.18 -22.79
CA TRP A 177 3.80 -4.31 -22.68
C TRP A 177 2.33 -3.88 -22.73
N LEU A 178 1.97 -2.80 -22.02
CA LEU A 178 0.63 -2.22 -22.09
C LEU A 178 0.25 -1.81 -23.52
N ARG A 179 1.17 -1.19 -24.27
CA ARG A 179 0.95 -0.75 -25.66
C ARG A 179 0.86 -1.90 -26.65
N GLU A 180 1.56 -2.99 -26.39
CA GLU A 180 1.53 -4.21 -27.20
C GLU A 180 0.28 -5.05 -26.90
N THR A 181 -0.23 -4.99 -25.67
CA THR A 181 -1.36 -5.79 -25.19
C THR A 181 -2.71 -5.12 -25.48
N PHE A 182 -2.80 -3.80 -25.32
CA PHE A 182 -4.05 -3.06 -25.44
C PHE A 182 -4.09 -2.20 -26.70
N ASN A 183 -5.23 -2.25 -27.40
CA ASN A 183 -5.47 -1.40 -28.56
C ASN A 183 -5.86 0.03 -28.12
N ALA A 184 -5.25 1.05 -28.71
CA ALA A 184 -5.56 2.46 -28.44
C ALA A 184 -7.02 2.85 -28.73
N ASN A 185 -7.68 2.11 -29.63
CA ASN A 185 -9.09 2.30 -29.97
C ASN A 185 -10.04 1.51 -29.05
N SER A 186 -9.52 0.74 -28.10
CA SER A 186 -10.34 0.01 -27.14
C SER A 186 -11.12 0.96 -26.24
N SER A 187 -12.39 0.63 -25.99
CA SER A 187 -13.24 1.29 -24.99
C SER A 187 -12.89 0.89 -23.55
N GLN A 188 -11.90 0.01 -23.36
CA GLN A 188 -11.53 -0.51 -22.05
C GLN A 188 -11.03 0.61 -21.13
N ALA A 189 -11.80 0.86 -20.06
CA ALA A 189 -11.42 1.79 -19.02
C ALA A 189 -10.30 1.18 -18.15
N GLY A 190 -9.16 1.87 -18.08
CA GLY A 190 -8.02 1.42 -17.30
C GLY A 190 -7.21 2.59 -16.76
N ILE A 191 -6.59 2.38 -15.61
CA ILE A 191 -5.69 3.31 -14.95
C ILE A 191 -4.32 2.65 -14.81
N VAL A 192 -3.25 3.39 -15.03
CA VAL A 192 -1.87 2.96 -14.86
C VAL A 192 -1.28 3.68 -13.65
N TYR A 193 -0.74 2.93 -12.71
CA TYR A 193 -0.10 3.47 -11.51
C TYR A 193 1.25 2.81 -11.28
N PHE A 194 2.28 3.61 -10.98
CA PHE A 194 3.62 3.12 -10.69
C PHE A 194 3.80 2.99 -9.18
N ALA A 195 3.89 1.75 -8.70
CA ALA A 195 3.96 1.44 -7.29
C ALA A 195 5.24 0.65 -6.98
N ASP A 196 6.23 1.31 -6.40
CA ASP A 196 7.47 0.67 -5.94
C ASP A 196 7.17 -0.30 -4.78
N ASP A 197 7.93 -1.37 -4.69
CA ASP A 197 7.59 -2.51 -3.82
C ASP A 197 7.78 -2.25 -2.31
N ASP A 198 8.44 -1.16 -1.93
CA ASP A 198 8.75 -0.80 -0.53
C ASP A 198 7.86 0.31 0.06
N ASN A 199 7.02 0.91 -0.77
CA ASN A 199 6.09 1.97 -0.39
C ASN A 199 4.87 1.41 0.37
N THR A 200 4.16 2.29 1.08
CA THR A 200 2.93 1.93 1.80
C THR A 200 1.73 2.62 1.15
N TYR A 201 0.66 1.87 0.91
CA TYR A 201 -0.52 2.32 0.18
C TYR A 201 -1.79 2.10 1.02
N SER A 202 -2.61 3.14 1.16
CA SER A 202 -3.96 2.99 1.74
C SER A 202 -4.94 2.44 0.71
N LEU A 203 -6.01 1.77 1.18
CA LEU A 203 -7.06 1.28 0.27
C LEU A 203 -7.83 2.44 -0.39
N GLU A 204 -8.01 3.55 0.32
CA GLU A 204 -8.67 4.76 -0.20
C GLU A 204 -7.97 5.32 -1.46
N LEU A 205 -6.65 5.19 -1.55
CA LEU A 205 -5.86 5.64 -2.69
C LEU A 205 -6.35 5.01 -4.02
N PHE A 206 -6.68 3.72 -3.99
CA PHE A 206 -7.08 3.00 -5.21
C PHE A 206 -8.44 3.45 -5.71
N GLU A 207 -9.35 3.81 -4.81
CA GLU A 207 -10.65 4.38 -5.19
C GLU A 207 -10.52 5.82 -5.72
N GLU A 208 -9.63 6.62 -5.13
CA GLU A 208 -9.35 7.99 -5.61
C GLU A 208 -8.82 7.99 -7.05
N MET A 209 -7.91 7.06 -7.39
CA MET A 209 -7.31 6.98 -8.73
C MET A 209 -8.19 6.31 -9.78
N ARG A 210 -9.16 5.47 -9.39
CA ARG A 210 -9.98 4.68 -10.31
C ARG A 210 -10.75 5.54 -11.31
N SER A 211 -11.11 6.76 -10.90
CA SER A 211 -11.88 7.73 -11.69
C SER A 211 -11.04 8.66 -12.58
N THR A 212 -9.74 8.42 -12.72
CA THR A 212 -8.82 9.29 -13.48
C THR A 212 -9.13 9.33 -14.98
N ARG A 213 -9.31 10.55 -15.51
CA ARG A 213 -9.65 10.77 -16.93
C ARG A 213 -8.43 11.03 -17.81
N LYS A 214 -7.45 11.78 -17.29
CA LYS A 214 -6.15 12.08 -17.91
C LYS A 214 -5.04 11.67 -16.96
N VAL A 215 -4.71 12.53 -15.99
CA VAL A 215 -3.68 12.28 -14.97
C VAL A 215 -4.15 12.84 -13.65
N SER A 216 -4.23 11.99 -12.64
CA SER A 216 -4.57 12.38 -11.28
C SER A 216 -3.31 12.55 -10.44
N VAL A 217 -3.36 13.46 -9.47
CA VAL A 217 -2.24 13.74 -8.56
C VAL A 217 -2.69 13.85 -7.11
N TRP A 218 -1.81 13.50 -6.18
CA TRP A 218 -2.05 13.56 -4.74
C TRP A 218 -0.75 13.78 -3.95
N PRO A 219 -0.85 14.15 -2.65
CA PRO A 219 0.31 14.26 -1.77
C PRO A 219 0.97 12.91 -1.50
N VAL A 220 2.29 12.95 -1.29
CA VAL A 220 3.10 11.77 -0.93
C VAL A 220 3.90 12.09 0.32
N ALA A 221 3.86 11.22 1.32
CA ALA A 221 4.66 11.36 2.53
C ALA A 221 6.10 10.84 2.36
N PHE A 222 7.02 11.40 3.16
CA PHE A 222 8.42 10.99 3.29
C PHE A 222 9.27 11.11 2.01
N VAL A 223 8.92 12.08 1.16
CA VAL A 223 9.66 12.43 -0.07
C VAL A 223 10.29 13.81 0.04
N GLY A 224 11.27 14.09 -0.81
CA GLY A 224 11.90 15.42 -0.89
C GLY A 224 12.61 15.92 0.38
N GLY A 225 12.88 15.03 1.35
CA GLY A 225 13.41 15.40 2.67
C GLY A 225 12.37 16.09 3.57
N LEU A 226 11.09 15.92 3.29
CA LEU A 226 9.98 16.54 4.01
C LEU A 226 9.06 15.49 4.65
N ARG A 227 8.17 15.96 5.53
CA ARG A 227 7.05 15.13 6.03
C ARG A 227 6.18 14.65 4.87
N TYR A 228 5.90 15.53 3.91
CA TYR A 228 5.22 15.22 2.66
C TYR A 228 5.48 16.32 1.62
N GLU A 229 5.33 15.96 0.35
CA GLU A 229 5.19 16.90 -0.77
C GLU A 229 3.75 16.86 -1.28
N SER A 230 3.25 17.97 -1.83
CA SER A 230 1.85 18.09 -2.28
C SER A 230 1.72 19.00 -3.49
N PRO A 231 0.81 18.69 -4.43
CA PRO A 231 0.33 19.68 -5.40
C PRO A 231 -0.27 20.92 -4.71
N LYS A 232 -0.11 22.09 -5.32
CA LYS A 232 -0.83 23.32 -4.96
C LYS A 232 -2.09 23.41 -5.82
N VAL A 233 -3.25 23.43 -5.17
CA VAL A 233 -4.56 23.47 -5.82
C VAL A 233 -5.22 24.81 -5.52
N ASN A 234 -5.76 25.49 -6.54
CA ASN A 234 -6.48 26.75 -6.37
C ASN A 234 -7.97 26.50 -6.04
N ALA A 235 -8.72 27.58 -5.78
CA ALA A 235 -10.15 27.49 -5.46
C ALA A 235 -11.00 26.86 -6.58
N ALA A 236 -10.52 26.90 -7.83
CA ALA A 236 -11.19 26.28 -8.98
C ALA A 236 -10.84 24.78 -9.14
N GLY A 237 -10.14 24.17 -8.18
CA GLY A 237 -9.75 22.76 -8.24
C GLY A 237 -8.66 22.46 -9.27
N LYS A 238 -7.84 23.45 -9.64
CA LYS A 238 -6.75 23.30 -10.60
C LYS A 238 -5.38 23.36 -9.94
N VAL A 239 -4.50 22.46 -10.39
CA VAL A 239 -3.10 22.47 -9.98
C VAL A 239 -2.39 23.66 -10.62
N TYR A 240 -1.75 24.50 -9.81
CA TYR A 240 -1.02 25.67 -10.28
C TYR A 240 0.47 25.67 -9.87
N GLY A 241 0.90 24.64 -9.15
CA GLY A 241 2.30 24.46 -8.76
C GLY A 241 2.45 23.37 -7.71
N TRP A 242 3.58 23.40 -7.00
CA TRP A 242 3.97 22.33 -6.08
C TRP A 242 4.43 22.88 -4.73
N LYS A 243 4.07 22.19 -3.65
CA LYS A 243 4.54 22.43 -2.27
C LYS A 243 5.71 21.47 -2.00
N THR A 244 6.89 21.86 -2.49
CA THR A 244 8.15 21.09 -2.36
C THR A 244 9.30 22.05 -2.06
N VAL A 245 10.41 21.54 -1.49
CA VAL A 245 11.64 22.32 -1.27
C VAL A 245 12.66 22.06 -2.38
N PHE A 246 12.81 20.80 -2.79
CA PHE A 246 13.72 20.45 -3.87
C PHE A 246 13.13 20.82 -5.23
N ASP A 247 13.70 21.88 -5.84
CA ASP A 247 13.42 22.33 -7.20
C ASP A 247 11.91 22.40 -7.52
N PRO A 248 11.15 23.31 -6.86
CA PRO A 248 9.70 23.39 -6.98
C PRO A 248 9.20 23.91 -8.33
N HIS A 249 10.11 24.47 -9.15
CA HIS A 249 9.80 25.00 -10.49
C HIS A 249 9.97 23.94 -11.59
N ARG A 250 10.27 22.69 -11.23
CA ARG A 250 10.19 21.56 -12.16
C ARG A 250 8.80 21.50 -12.81
N PRO A 251 8.70 21.07 -14.08
CA PRO A 251 7.42 20.93 -14.77
C PRO A 251 6.39 20.15 -13.95
N PHE A 252 6.84 19.02 -13.37
CA PHE A 252 6.08 18.22 -12.43
C PHE A 252 6.98 17.88 -11.23
N ALA A 253 6.90 18.68 -10.17
CA ALA A 253 7.63 18.45 -8.91
C ALA A 253 6.82 17.51 -8.01
N ILE A 254 6.74 16.24 -8.41
CA ILE A 254 6.01 15.19 -7.72
C ILE A 254 6.79 13.88 -7.79
N ASP A 255 6.65 13.04 -6.76
CA ASP A 255 7.22 11.70 -6.70
C ASP A 255 6.46 10.70 -7.59
N MET A 256 7.12 9.60 -7.98
CA MET A 256 6.55 8.51 -8.77
C MET A 256 5.22 7.97 -8.20
N ALA A 257 5.12 7.85 -6.87
CA ALA A 257 3.92 7.35 -6.19
C ALA A 257 2.78 8.38 -6.13
N GLY A 258 3.01 9.62 -6.57
CA GLY A 258 2.08 10.75 -6.42
C GLY A 258 1.06 10.92 -7.54
N PHE A 259 1.11 10.10 -8.60
CA PHE A 259 0.22 10.26 -9.74
C PHE A 259 -0.21 8.93 -10.36
N ALA A 260 -1.37 8.94 -11.01
CA ALA A 260 -1.83 7.86 -11.89
C ALA A 260 -2.31 8.41 -13.23
N ILE A 261 -2.24 7.57 -14.26
CA ILE A 261 -2.45 7.97 -15.65
C ILE A 261 -3.57 7.12 -16.24
N ASN A 262 -4.50 7.72 -16.96
CA ASN A 262 -5.48 6.97 -17.73
C ASN A 262 -4.78 6.11 -18.81
N LEU A 263 -5.08 4.82 -18.87
CA LEU A 263 -4.48 3.86 -19.82
C LEU A 263 -4.58 4.37 -21.25
N ARG A 264 -5.73 4.93 -21.65
CA ARG A 264 -5.96 5.45 -22.99
C ARG A 264 -4.95 6.53 -23.37
N LEU A 265 -4.52 7.37 -22.41
CA LEU A 265 -3.51 8.38 -22.63
C LEU A 265 -2.12 7.78 -22.88
N ILE A 266 -1.77 6.71 -22.16
CA ILE A 266 -0.53 5.94 -22.39
C ILE A 266 -0.49 5.32 -23.79
N LEU A 267 -1.65 4.81 -24.26
CA LEU A 267 -1.78 4.20 -25.58
C LEU A 267 -1.74 5.25 -26.71
N PHE A 268 -2.39 6.40 -26.55
CA PHE A 268 -2.39 7.49 -27.54
C PHE A 268 -1.05 8.22 -27.68
N LYS A 269 -0.17 8.12 -26.67
CA LYS A 269 1.16 8.71 -26.69
C LYS A 269 2.22 7.60 -26.69
N PRO A 270 2.34 6.80 -27.77
CA PRO A 270 3.18 5.59 -27.78
C PRO A 270 4.67 5.85 -27.60
N GLN A 271 5.12 7.08 -27.85
CA GLN A 271 6.51 7.51 -27.70
C GLN A 271 6.86 7.97 -26.28
N ALA A 272 5.86 8.17 -25.41
CA ALA A 272 6.09 8.65 -24.06
C ALA A 272 6.67 7.55 -23.16
N TYR A 273 7.92 7.72 -22.73
CA TYR A 273 8.61 6.81 -21.81
C TYR A 273 9.36 7.61 -20.75
N PHE A 274 9.72 6.98 -19.64
CA PHE A 274 10.69 7.57 -18.73
C PHE A 274 12.04 7.68 -19.42
N LYS A 275 12.62 8.89 -19.42
CA LYS A 275 13.96 9.09 -19.98
C LYS A 275 14.99 8.32 -19.14
N LEU A 276 15.83 7.57 -19.85
CA LEU A 276 16.87 6.73 -19.25
C LEU A 276 18.13 7.54 -18.88
N ARG A 277 18.57 8.43 -19.78
CA ARG A 277 19.80 9.22 -19.64
C ARG A 277 19.52 10.72 -19.75
N GLY A 278 20.46 11.54 -19.28
CA GLY A 278 20.37 13.00 -19.37
C GLY A 278 19.26 13.61 -18.51
N VAL A 279 18.82 12.88 -17.48
CA VAL A 279 17.77 13.33 -16.55
C VAL A 279 18.44 13.80 -15.26
N LYS A 280 18.27 15.08 -14.94
CA LYS A 280 18.68 15.62 -13.64
C LYS A 280 17.97 14.86 -12.50
N GLY A 281 18.62 14.68 -11.36
CA GLY A 281 18.00 14.02 -10.19
C GLY A 281 16.63 14.64 -9.86
N GLY A 282 15.59 13.81 -9.73
CA GLY A 282 14.20 14.23 -9.52
C GLY A 282 13.45 14.69 -10.79
N TYR A 283 14.00 14.57 -12.00
CA TYR A 283 13.29 14.98 -13.22
C TYR A 283 12.69 13.82 -14.01
N GLN A 284 12.71 12.60 -13.48
CA GLN A 284 12.25 11.43 -14.21
C GLN A 284 10.73 11.43 -14.42
N GLU A 285 9.97 11.76 -13.39
CA GLU A 285 8.51 11.91 -13.42
C GLU A 285 8.12 12.98 -14.43
N SER A 286 8.79 14.13 -14.35
CA SER A 286 8.64 15.23 -15.31
C SER A 286 8.95 14.81 -16.76
N SER A 287 9.88 13.87 -16.97
CA SER A 287 10.27 13.41 -18.30
C SER A 287 9.14 12.67 -19.02
N LEU A 288 8.32 11.91 -18.28
CA LEU A 288 7.14 11.23 -18.82
C LEU A 288 5.94 12.18 -18.88
N LEU A 289 5.60 12.82 -17.76
CA LEU A 289 4.34 13.57 -17.63
C LEU A 289 4.21 14.73 -18.64
N ARG A 290 5.34 15.38 -18.97
CA ARG A 290 5.35 16.47 -19.96
C ARG A 290 4.98 16.05 -21.38
N GLU A 291 5.11 14.76 -21.71
CA GLU A 291 4.73 14.22 -23.02
C GLU A 291 3.25 13.80 -23.05
N LEU A 292 2.61 13.74 -21.87
CA LEU A 292 1.24 13.25 -21.68
C LEU A 292 0.23 14.39 -21.43
N VAL A 293 0.55 15.33 -20.55
CA VAL A 293 -0.40 16.34 -20.04
C VAL A 293 0.26 17.70 -19.79
N THR A 294 -0.58 18.73 -19.67
CA THR A 294 -0.21 20.03 -19.08
C THR A 294 -0.63 20.12 -17.61
N LEU A 295 -0.18 21.15 -16.90
CA LEU A 295 -0.54 21.36 -15.49
C LEU A 295 -2.07 21.54 -15.29
N ASN A 296 -2.75 22.18 -16.25
CA ASN A 296 -4.20 22.43 -16.20
C ASN A 296 -5.06 21.18 -16.42
N ASP A 297 -4.47 20.13 -17.00
CA ASP A 297 -5.10 18.84 -17.24
C ASP A 297 -5.08 17.92 -16.01
N LEU A 298 -4.32 18.28 -14.98
CA LEU A 298 -4.19 17.46 -13.77
C LEU A 298 -5.48 17.46 -12.94
N GLU A 299 -5.80 16.29 -12.40
CA GLU A 299 -6.96 16.02 -11.56
C GLU A 299 -6.51 15.85 -10.10
N PRO A 300 -6.66 16.88 -9.23
CA PRO A 300 -6.27 16.76 -7.84
C PRO A 300 -7.21 15.77 -7.10
N LYS A 301 -6.60 14.83 -6.38
CA LYS A 301 -7.28 13.83 -5.53
C LYS A 301 -6.96 14.08 -4.06
N ALA A 302 -7.36 13.16 -3.19
CA ALA A 302 -7.10 13.16 -1.75
C ALA A 302 -7.62 14.44 -1.08
N ALA A 303 -8.90 14.73 -1.31
CA ALA A 303 -9.58 15.95 -0.85
C ALA A 303 -8.83 17.23 -1.25
N ASN A 304 -8.69 17.48 -2.56
CA ASN A 304 -7.91 18.61 -3.12
C ASN A 304 -6.47 18.68 -2.60
N CYS A 305 -5.83 17.52 -2.51
CA CYS A 305 -4.46 17.34 -2.08
C CYS A 305 -4.21 17.81 -0.63
N THR A 306 -5.15 17.51 0.27
CA THR A 306 -5.03 17.82 1.71
C THR A 306 -4.84 16.58 2.58
N LYS A 307 -5.08 15.38 2.05
CA LYS A 307 -4.87 14.10 2.75
C LYS A 307 -3.63 13.37 2.22
N ILE A 308 -2.97 12.62 3.11
CA ILE A 308 -1.90 11.67 2.75
C ILE A 308 -2.50 10.27 2.66
N LEU A 309 -2.39 9.65 1.48
CA LEU A 309 -2.92 8.30 1.21
C LEU A 309 -1.83 7.30 0.78
N VAL A 310 -0.60 7.79 0.61
CA VAL A 310 0.58 7.01 0.22
C VAL A 310 1.82 7.55 0.91
N TRP A 311 2.70 6.62 1.32
CA TRP A 311 3.94 6.93 2.03
C TRP A 311 5.12 6.27 1.34
N HIS A 312 6.16 7.05 1.03
CA HIS A 312 7.41 6.55 0.50
C HIS A 312 8.27 5.96 1.63
N THR A 313 7.78 4.87 2.23
CA THR A 313 8.53 4.10 3.22
C THR A 313 9.79 3.50 2.61
N ARG A 314 10.79 3.22 3.46
CA ARG A 314 12.02 2.52 3.08
C ARG A 314 12.35 1.52 4.16
N THR A 315 12.68 0.31 3.76
CA THR A 315 13.07 -0.74 4.69
C THR A 315 14.57 -0.70 4.91
N GLU A 316 14.98 -0.79 6.17
CA GLU A 316 16.40 -0.86 6.52
C GLU A 316 17.04 -2.13 5.96
N LYS A 317 18.37 -2.07 5.74
CA LYS A 317 19.12 -3.24 5.32
C LYS A 317 19.24 -4.23 6.50
N PRO A 318 18.83 -5.50 6.36
CA PRO A 318 18.98 -6.47 7.44
C PRO A 318 20.44 -6.65 7.86
N VAL A 319 20.67 -6.82 9.16
CA VAL A 319 21.98 -7.09 9.75
C VAL A 319 22.24 -8.59 9.71
N LEU A 320 23.00 -9.05 8.71
CA LEU A 320 23.32 -10.47 8.48
C LEU A 320 24.77 -10.82 8.85
N VAL A 321 25.33 -10.16 9.87
CA VAL A 321 26.75 -10.34 10.23
C VAL A 321 27.08 -11.76 10.71
N ASN A 322 26.11 -12.44 11.33
CA ASN A 322 26.27 -13.80 11.85
C ASN A 322 26.26 -14.89 10.77
N GLU A 323 25.92 -14.57 9.52
CA GLU A 323 26.11 -15.49 8.39
C GLU A 323 27.60 -15.78 8.12
N GLY A 324 28.48 -14.87 8.55
CA GLY A 324 29.92 -14.98 8.31
C GLY A 324 30.27 -15.07 6.82
N LYS A 325 31.51 -15.49 6.51
CA LYS A 325 31.99 -15.64 5.12
C LYS A 325 31.59 -16.97 4.49
N LYS A 326 31.30 -17.98 5.30
CA LYS A 326 30.99 -19.35 4.85
C LYS A 326 29.48 -19.62 4.72
N GLY A 327 28.63 -18.68 5.16
CA GLY A 327 27.21 -18.93 5.40
C GLY A 327 27.00 -19.67 6.73
N PHE A 328 25.92 -19.34 7.43
CA PHE A 328 25.49 -20.03 8.66
C PHE A 328 24.15 -20.70 8.45
N THR A 329 23.18 -20.00 7.86
CA THR A 329 21.86 -20.57 7.55
C THR A 329 21.91 -21.45 6.31
N ASP A 330 20.92 -22.34 6.16
CA ASP A 330 20.76 -23.14 4.95
C ASP A 330 20.39 -22.22 3.76
N PRO A 331 21.23 -22.09 2.72
CA PRO A 331 20.97 -21.19 1.60
C PRO A 331 19.77 -21.63 0.74
N ASN A 332 19.22 -22.82 0.96
CA ASN A 332 18.02 -23.31 0.28
C ASN A 332 16.72 -22.85 0.96
N VAL A 333 16.79 -22.32 2.19
CA VAL A 333 15.62 -21.77 2.88
C VAL A 333 15.31 -20.38 2.33
N GLU A 334 14.20 -20.27 1.60
CA GLU A 334 13.76 -19.03 0.96
C GLU A 334 13.17 -18.04 1.98
N ILE A 335 13.78 -16.85 2.09
CA ILE A 335 13.37 -15.75 2.98
C ILE A 335 12.65 -14.61 2.26
#